data_AF-A0A6V8HA91-F1
#
_entry.id   AF-A0A6V8HA91-F1
#
_cell.length_a   1.000
_cell.length_b   1.000
_cell.length_c   1.000
_cell.angle_alpha   90.00
_cell.angle_beta   90.00
_cell.angle_gamma   90.00
#
_symmetry.space_group_name_H-M   'P 1'
#
loop_
_entity.id
_entity.type
_entity.pdbx_description
1 polymer ?
#
loop_
_entity_poly.entity_id
_entity_poly.type
_entity_poly.pdbx_seq_one_letter_code
_entity_poly.pdbx_strand_id
1 'polypeptide(L)'
;MADTQFDSALDLLRRLSPRDTGKNLQSITNLVPDLTEDLLASVDQPLEVRRCLKSNRDYLLCDYNRDGDSYRSPWSNEFDPPIEDGTVPSERVRKLEIAANEAFDVYRELYYEGGVGSVYFWDLDDGFAGVVLLKKGVTPGGKSSGAWDSIHVFEATDRARMTHYKLTSTVILHLSNESDALGEMNLSGNMTRQVEADLPFESDASHVANVGRLVEDMELKMRNLLQEVYFGKAKDVVGDLRSIAPLSETNQERAAHREMINSMSKR
;
A
#
# COMPACT_ATOMS: atom_id res chain seq x y z
N MET A 1 18.53 21.53 -9.82
CA MET A 1 17.24 22.20 -10.13
C MET A 1 16.15 21.17 -10.34
N ALA A 2 16.40 20.10 -11.12
CA ALA A 2 15.48 18.96 -11.23
C ALA A 2 15.21 18.29 -9.86
N ASP A 3 16.25 17.96 -9.09
CA ASP A 3 16.11 17.35 -7.75
C ASP A 3 15.23 18.18 -6.81
N THR A 4 15.44 19.50 -6.78
CA THR A 4 14.64 20.41 -5.96
C THR A 4 13.18 20.49 -6.40
N GLN A 5 12.91 20.36 -7.70
CA GLN A 5 11.54 20.33 -8.24
C GLN A 5 10.86 19.00 -7.92
N PHE A 6 11.59 17.89 -8.04
CA PHE A 6 11.13 16.56 -7.68
C PHE A 6 10.77 16.46 -6.20
N ASP A 7 11.67 16.91 -5.31
CA ASP A 7 11.40 16.97 -3.86
C ASP A 7 10.18 17.83 -3.54
N SER A 8 10.02 18.96 -4.22
CA SER A 8 8.87 19.85 -4.04
C SER A 8 7.56 19.23 -4.53
N ALA A 9 7.59 18.48 -5.64
CA ALA A 9 6.44 17.76 -6.16
C ALA A 9 5.99 16.66 -5.19
N LEU A 10 6.93 15.90 -4.62
CA LEU A 10 6.65 14.91 -3.59
C LEU A 10 6.10 15.57 -2.31
N ASP A 11 6.66 16.69 -1.86
CA ASP A 11 6.14 17.42 -0.70
C ASP A 11 4.72 17.95 -0.95
N LEU A 12 4.43 18.43 -2.16
CA LEU A 12 3.08 18.87 -2.54
C LEU A 12 2.08 17.71 -2.47
N LEU A 13 2.43 16.54 -3.01
CA LEU A 13 1.58 15.34 -2.96
C LEU A 13 1.32 14.84 -1.53
N ARG A 14 2.25 15.05 -0.60
CA ARG A 14 2.06 14.74 0.83
C ARG A 14 1.07 15.69 1.53
N ARG A 15 0.79 16.86 0.95
CA ARG A 15 -0.09 17.90 1.52
C ARG A 15 -1.46 17.95 0.85
N LEU A 16 -1.52 17.59 -0.43
CA LEU A 16 -2.78 17.52 -1.16
C LEU A 16 -3.65 16.35 -0.65
N SER A 17 -4.94 16.42 -0.97
CA SER A 17 -5.89 15.38 -0.59
C SER A 17 -5.47 14.03 -1.19
N PRO A 18 -5.25 12.99 -0.36
CA PRO A 18 -4.85 11.66 -0.83
C PRO A 18 -5.98 10.94 -1.58
N ARG A 19 -7.22 11.45 -1.51
CA ARG A 19 -8.35 10.96 -2.32
C ARG A 19 -8.16 11.25 -3.80
N ASP A 20 -7.49 12.35 -4.13
CA ASP A 20 -7.33 12.84 -5.50
C ASP A 20 -5.91 12.61 -6.04
N THR A 21 -5.13 11.70 -5.44
CA THR A 21 -3.72 11.44 -5.80
C THR A 21 -3.52 11.27 -7.31
N GLY A 22 -4.34 10.47 -8.00
CA GLY A 22 -4.21 10.29 -9.45
C GLY A 22 -4.40 11.59 -10.24
N LYS A 23 -5.39 12.42 -9.87
CA LYS A 23 -5.62 13.74 -10.52
C LYS A 23 -4.50 14.73 -10.20
N ASN A 24 -4.04 14.73 -8.95
CA ASN A 24 -2.97 15.61 -8.48
C ASN A 24 -1.67 15.27 -9.22
N LEU A 25 -1.35 13.98 -9.33
CA LEU A 25 -0.18 13.50 -10.04
C LEU A 25 -0.25 13.87 -11.53
N GLN A 26 -1.39 13.62 -12.19
CA GLN A 26 -1.59 14.03 -13.59
C GLN A 26 -1.44 15.55 -13.79
N SER A 27 -1.91 16.35 -12.83
CA SER A 27 -1.78 17.81 -12.91
C SER A 27 -0.31 18.26 -12.75
N ILE A 28 0.45 17.58 -11.89
CA ILE A 28 1.86 17.86 -11.67
C ILE A 28 2.70 17.41 -12.87
N THR A 29 2.43 16.24 -13.44
CA THR A 29 3.14 15.76 -14.64
C THR A 29 2.86 16.65 -15.86
N ASN A 30 1.65 17.20 -15.99
CA ASN A 30 1.36 18.22 -17.01
C ASN A 30 2.14 19.53 -16.79
N LEU A 31 2.43 19.88 -15.54
CA LEU A 31 3.18 21.10 -15.18
C LEU A 31 4.69 20.92 -15.35
N VAL A 32 5.21 19.73 -15.02
CA VAL A 32 6.63 19.38 -15.12
C VAL A 32 6.79 18.03 -15.84
N PRO A 33 6.63 18.00 -17.18
CA PRO A 33 6.64 16.75 -17.95
C PRO A 33 7.94 15.95 -17.82
N ASP A 34 9.06 16.64 -17.65
CA ASP A 34 10.40 16.04 -17.51
C ASP A 34 10.52 15.11 -16.28
N LEU A 35 9.65 15.26 -15.28
CA LEU A 35 9.65 14.43 -14.06
C LEU A 35 8.61 13.30 -14.10
N THR A 36 7.92 13.09 -15.23
CA THR A 36 6.78 12.16 -15.30
C THR A 36 7.15 10.73 -14.92
N GLU A 37 8.25 10.21 -15.45
CA GLU A 37 8.69 8.83 -15.16
C GLU A 37 9.07 8.66 -13.69
N ASP A 38 9.89 9.58 -13.16
CA ASP A 38 10.33 9.55 -11.77
C ASP A 38 9.16 9.67 -10.79
N LEU A 39 8.18 10.53 -11.10
CA LEU A 39 6.99 10.74 -10.26
C LEU A 39 6.05 9.53 -10.27
N LEU A 40 5.83 8.92 -11.44
CA LEU A 40 5.03 7.69 -11.52
C LEU A 40 5.70 6.55 -10.76
N ALA A 41 7.02 6.39 -10.89
CA ALA A 41 7.77 5.37 -10.17
C ALA A 41 7.80 5.58 -8.64
N SER A 42 7.67 6.82 -8.17
CA SER A 42 7.83 7.17 -6.74
C SER A 42 6.53 7.41 -5.98
N VAL A 43 5.40 7.54 -6.67
CA VAL A 43 4.12 7.93 -6.08
C VAL A 43 3.10 6.82 -6.28
N ASP A 44 2.83 6.10 -5.20
CA ASP A 44 1.78 5.09 -5.18
C ASP A 44 0.38 5.69 -5.40
N GLN A 45 -0.37 5.09 -6.31
CA GLN A 45 -1.74 5.46 -6.64
C GLN A 45 -2.73 4.39 -6.16
N PRO A 46 -4.00 4.74 -5.92
CA PRO A 46 -5.04 3.75 -5.66
C PRO A 46 -5.11 2.72 -6.79
N LEU A 47 -5.16 1.43 -6.43
CA LEU A 47 -5.05 0.35 -7.41
C LEU A 47 -6.30 0.24 -8.26
N GLU A 48 -6.11 0.04 -9.56
CA GLU A 48 -7.19 -0.22 -10.50
C GLU A 48 -7.35 -1.73 -10.73
N VAL A 49 -8.59 -2.15 -11.00
CA VAL A 49 -8.91 -3.56 -11.28
C VAL A 49 -9.15 -3.72 -12.77
N ARG A 50 -8.52 -4.73 -13.38
CA ARG A 50 -8.79 -5.15 -14.76
C ARG A 50 -9.11 -6.65 -14.80
N ARG A 51 -9.90 -7.06 -15.79
CA ARG A 51 -10.24 -8.47 -16.02
C ARG A 51 -9.28 -9.08 -17.04
N CYS A 52 -8.64 -10.19 -16.69
CA CYS A 52 -7.89 -10.96 -17.67
C CYS A 52 -8.86 -11.69 -18.60
N LEU A 53 -8.81 -11.40 -19.90
CA LEU A 53 -9.72 -11.97 -20.90
C LEU A 53 -9.56 -13.49 -21.08
N LYS A 54 -8.36 -14.04 -20.83
CA LYS A 54 -8.07 -15.48 -21.00
C LYS A 54 -8.44 -16.32 -19.79
N SER A 55 -8.03 -15.89 -18.59
CA SER A 55 -8.31 -16.63 -17.36
C SER A 55 -9.68 -16.28 -16.77
N ASN A 56 -10.29 -15.19 -17.22
CA ASN A 56 -11.49 -14.61 -16.62
C ASN A 56 -11.29 -14.42 -15.10
N ARG A 57 -10.14 -13.87 -14.70
CA ARG A 57 -9.83 -13.50 -13.31
C ARG A 57 -9.46 -12.02 -13.25
N ASP A 58 -9.83 -11.36 -12.17
CA ASP A 58 -9.45 -9.97 -11.92
C ASP A 58 -7.97 -9.89 -11.53
N TYR A 59 -7.32 -8.79 -11.90
CA TYR A 59 -5.97 -8.47 -11.49
C TYR A 59 -5.82 -6.97 -11.26
N LEU A 60 -4.78 -6.59 -10.51
CA LEU A 60 -4.51 -5.22 -10.11
C LEU A 60 -3.46 -4.58 -11.00
N LEU A 61 -3.66 -3.31 -11.32
CA LEU A 61 -2.76 -2.51 -12.15
C LEU A 61 -1.85 -1.66 -11.27
N CYS A 62 -0.58 -1.60 -11.64
CA CYS A 62 0.44 -0.72 -11.09
C CYS A 62 1.49 -0.43 -12.16
N ASP A 63 2.44 0.46 -11.89
CA ASP A 63 3.49 0.76 -12.86
C ASP A 63 4.45 -0.42 -13.07
N TYR A 64 4.62 -1.32 -12.09
CA TYR A 64 5.50 -2.48 -12.19
C TYR A 64 5.01 -3.61 -13.13
N ASN A 65 3.72 -3.61 -13.50
CA ASN A 65 3.18 -4.53 -14.50
C ASN A 65 2.75 -3.83 -15.78
N ARG A 66 3.16 -2.58 -15.97
CA ARG A 66 2.84 -1.74 -17.13
C ARG A 66 4.01 -1.70 -18.10
N ASP A 67 3.70 -1.76 -19.39
CA ASP A 67 4.64 -1.50 -20.48
C ASP A 67 3.92 -0.65 -21.53
N GLY A 68 4.35 0.61 -21.70
CA GLY A 68 3.60 1.61 -22.47
C GLY A 68 2.20 1.83 -21.91
N ASP A 69 1.16 1.52 -22.70
CA ASP A 69 -0.24 1.61 -22.29
C ASP A 69 -0.88 0.23 -21.97
N SER A 70 -0.05 -0.82 -21.97
CA SER A 70 -0.47 -2.19 -21.78
C SER A 70 -0.07 -2.71 -20.41
N TYR A 71 -0.90 -3.62 -19.87
CA TYR A 71 -0.66 -4.19 -18.55
C TYR A 71 -0.61 -5.71 -18.61
N ARG A 72 0.40 -6.30 -17.98
CA ARG A 72 0.61 -7.75 -17.92
C ARG A 72 -0.31 -8.37 -16.88
N SER A 73 -1.09 -9.36 -17.30
CA SER A 73 -1.89 -10.19 -16.41
C SER A 73 -1.03 -11.24 -15.69
N PRO A 74 -1.13 -11.40 -14.37
CA PRO A 74 -0.36 -12.40 -13.63
C PRO A 74 -0.86 -13.82 -13.93
N TRP A 75 -2.07 -13.96 -14.48
CA TRP A 75 -2.70 -15.24 -14.77
C TRP A 75 -2.29 -15.80 -16.13
N SER A 76 -2.39 -14.99 -17.19
CA SER A 76 -2.06 -15.41 -18.56
C SER A 76 -0.61 -15.10 -18.95
N ASN A 77 0.07 -14.24 -18.18
CA ASN A 77 1.37 -13.66 -18.55
C ASN A 77 1.34 -12.82 -19.84
N GLU A 78 0.17 -12.31 -20.21
CA GLU A 78 -0.02 -11.54 -21.44
C GLU A 78 -0.42 -10.12 -21.14
N PHE A 79 0.00 -9.21 -22.01
CA PHE A 79 -0.32 -7.80 -21.96
C PHE A 79 -1.68 -7.52 -22.61
N ASP A 80 -2.40 -6.57 -22.02
CA ASP A 80 -3.64 -6.02 -22.56
C ASP A 80 -3.61 -4.48 -22.55
N PRO A 81 -3.69 -3.80 -23.71
CA PRO A 81 -3.72 -4.37 -25.07
C PRO A 81 -2.48 -5.22 -25.44
N PRO A 82 -2.59 -6.18 -26.40
CA PRO A 82 -1.46 -7.01 -26.80
C PRO A 82 -0.29 -6.19 -27.37
N ILE A 83 0.93 -6.52 -26.95
CA ILE A 83 2.19 -5.97 -27.46
C ILE A 83 3.16 -7.10 -27.79
N GLU A 84 4.02 -6.91 -28.78
CA GLU A 84 4.97 -7.94 -29.24
C GLU A 84 6.24 -7.98 -28.37
N ASP A 85 6.74 -6.82 -27.93
CA ASP A 85 8.02 -6.68 -27.21
C ASP A 85 7.84 -6.35 -25.72
N GLY A 86 6.79 -6.87 -25.10
CA GLY A 86 6.51 -6.63 -23.68
C GLY A 86 7.52 -7.30 -22.75
N THR A 87 7.97 -6.56 -21.74
CA THR A 87 8.93 -7.10 -20.76
C THR A 87 8.27 -8.20 -19.89
N VAL A 88 8.83 -9.41 -19.92
CA VAL A 88 8.36 -10.56 -19.15
C VAL A 88 9.49 -11.16 -18.29
N PRO A 89 9.17 -11.71 -17.11
CA PRO A 89 10.17 -12.35 -16.27
C PRO A 89 10.73 -13.63 -16.89
N SER A 90 11.94 -14.01 -16.48
CA SER A 90 12.57 -15.29 -16.83
C SER A 90 11.73 -16.48 -16.40
N GLU A 91 11.97 -17.66 -16.98
CA GLU A 91 11.19 -18.87 -16.66
C GLU A 91 11.24 -19.23 -15.15
N ARG A 92 12.39 -19.01 -14.50
CA ARG A 92 12.55 -19.23 -13.06
C ARG A 92 11.71 -18.23 -12.26
N VAL A 93 11.85 -16.94 -12.54
CA VAL A 93 11.13 -15.89 -11.82
C VAL A 93 9.63 -15.96 -12.07
N ARG A 94 9.19 -16.36 -13.26
CA ARG A 94 7.78 -16.63 -13.56
C ARG A 94 7.20 -17.78 -12.74
N LYS A 95 7.96 -18.86 -12.51
CA LYS A 95 7.51 -19.96 -11.62
C LYS A 95 7.32 -19.48 -10.18
N LEU A 96 8.23 -18.63 -9.70
CA LEU A 96 8.10 -17.98 -8.39
C LEU A 96 6.88 -17.06 -8.34
N GLU A 97 6.66 -16.25 -9.37
CA GLU A 97 5.50 -15.35 -9.48
C GLU A 97 4.17 -16.11 -9.44
N ILE A 98 4.06 -17.25 -10.13
CA ILE A 98 2.85 -18.09 -10.10
C ILE A 98 2.63 -18.64 -8.68
N ALA A 99 3.65 -19.21 -8.06
CA ALA A 99 3.55 -19.74 -6.69
C ALA A 99 3.20 -18.64 -5.67
N ALA A 100 3.75 -17.43 -5.85
CA ALA A 100 3.43 -16.29 -5.02
C ALA A 100 1.98 -15.82 -5.19
N ASN A 101 1.47 -15.77 -6.43
CA ASN A 101 0.06 -15.45 -6.67
C ASN A 101 -0.87 -16.46 -5.99
N GLU A 102 -0.56 -17.75 -6.04
CA GLU A 102 -1.34 -18.79 -5.34
C GLU A 102 -1.31 -18.60 -3.81
N ALA A 103 -0.13 -18.37 -3.24
CA ALA A 103 0.02 -18.16 -1.80
C ALA A 103 -0.69 -16.88 -1.32
N PHE A 104 -0.56 -15.77 -2.05
CA PHE A 104 -1.18 -14.51 -1.68
C PHE A 104 -2.69 -14.48 -1.96
N ASP A 105 -3.22 -15.32 -2.86
CA ASP A 105 -4.66 -15.50 -3.00
C ASP A 105 -5.28 -16.16 -1.76
N VAL A 106 -4.56 -17.11 -1.14
CA VAL A 106 -4.94 -17.69 0.16
C VAL A 106 -4.81 -16.67 1.29
N TYR A 107 -3.70 -15.92 1.33
CA TYR A 107 -3.50 -14.84 2.32
C TYR A 107 -4.64 -13.81 2.26
N ARG A 108 -4.98 -13.35 1.04
CA ARG A 108 -6.09 -12.44 0.79
C ARG A 108 -7.40 -13.01 1.33
N GLU A 109 -7.71 -14.27 1.04
CA GLU A 109 -8.96 -14.86 1.51
C GLU A 109 -9.03 -14.92 3.05
N LEU A 110 -7.94 -15.28 3.71
CA LEU A 110 -7.87 -15.38 5.18
C LEU A 110 -7.97 -14.02 5.89
N TYR A 111 -7.33 -12.98 5.35
CA TYR A 111 -7.25 -11.67 6.01
C TYR A 111 -8.28 -10.65 5.53
N TYR A 112 -8.72 -10.75 4.27
CA TYR A 112 -9.63 -9.79 3.64
C TYR A 112 -11.03 -10.34 3.34
N GLU A 113 -11.23 -11.67 3.41
CA GLU A 113 -12.51 -12.33 3.11
C GLU A 113 -13.12 -11.82 1.77
N GLY A 114 -12.30 -11.80 0.72
CA GLY A 114 -12.65 -11.27 -0.60
C GLY A 114 -11.64 -10.24 -1.11
N GLY A 115 -12.08 -9.34 -2.00
CA GLY A 115 -11.18 -8.39 -2.67
C GLY A 115 -10.41 -9.03 -3.83
N VAL A 116 -9.39 -8.32 -4.33
CA VAL A 116 -8.54 -8.76 -5.44
C VAL A 116 -7.09 -8.73 -4.97
N GLY A 117 -6.30 -9.72 -5.39
CA GLY A 117 -4.86 -9.79 -5.13
C GLY A 117 -4.11 -10.05 -6.44
N SER A 118 -2.92 -9.49 -6.57
CA SER A 118 -2.04 -9.74 -7.72
C SER A 118 -0.58 -9.59 -7.31
N VAL A 119 0.27 -10.46 -7.86
CA VAL A 119 1.71 -10.44 -7.59
C VAL A 119 2.47 -10.41 -8.91
N TYR A 120 3.45 -9.52 -9.01
CA TYR A 120 4.30 -9.39 -10.20
C TYR A 120 5.77 -9.40 -9.82
N PHE A 121 6.56 -10.27 -10.43
CA PHE A 121 8.01 -10.33 -10.22
C PHE A 121 8.76 -9.94 -11.49
N TRP A 122 9.99 -9.45 -11.32
CA TRP A 122 10.93 -9.17 -12.39
C TRP A 122 12.36 -9.53 -11.98
N ASP A 123 13.18 -9.84 -12.97
CA ASP A 123 14.58 -10.20 -12.78
C ASP A 123 15.43 -8.97 -12.42
N LEU A 124 16.44 -9.17 -11.58
CA LEU A 124 17.52 -8.23 -11.31
C LEU A 124 18.86 -8.92 -11.61
N ASP A 125 19.94 -8.16 -11.80
CA ASP A 125 21.27 -8.73 -12.08
C ASP A 125 21.75 -9.67 -10.95
N ASP A 126 21.50 -9.29 -9.69
CA ASP A 126 21.93 -10.02 -8.49
C ASP A 126 20.77 -10.67 -7.71
N GLY A 127 19.64 -10.95 -8.38
CA GLY A 127 18.48 -11.59 -7.76
C GLY A 127 17.18 -11.34 -8.49
N PHE A 128 16.14 -10.97 -7.75
CA PHE A 128 14.83 -10.63 -8.31
C PHE A 128 14.12 -9.63 -7.41
N ALA A 129 13.09 -8.99 -7.94
CA ALA A 129 12.21 -8.13 -7.18
C ALA A 129 10.76 -8.44 -7.54
N GLY A 130 9.85 -7.89 -6.75
CA GLY A 130 8.44 -8.07 -7.00
C GLY A 130 7.57 -7.08 -6.26
N VAL A 131 6.31 -7.05 -6.65
CA VAL A 131 5.27 -6.29 -5.98
C VAL A 131 4.11 -7.22 -5.64
N VAL A 132 3.64 -7.15 -4.39
CA VAL A 132 2.41 -7.79 -3.93
C VAL A 132 1.35 -6.70 -3.76
N LEU A 133 0.22 -6.87 -4.43
CA LEU A 133 -0.89 -5.94 -4.45
C LEU A 133 -2.13 -6.59 -3.85
N LEU A 134 -2.79 -5.90 -2.93
CA LEU A 134 -4.06 -6.33 -2.34
C LEU A 134 -5.03 -5.16 -2.33
N LYS A 135 -6.25 -5.37 -2.85
CA LYS A 135 -7.30 -4.37 -2.88
C LYS A 135 -8.60 -4.92 -2.31
N LYS A 136 -9.19 -4.21 -1.35
CA LYS A 136 -10.54 -4.49 -0.84
C LYS A 136 -11.36 -3.20 -0.80
N GLY A 137 -12.43 -3.19 -1.59
CA GLY A 137 -13.50 -2.20 -1.46
C GLY A 137 -14.67 -2.77 -0.67
N VAL A 138 -15.31 -1.94 0.13
CA VAL A 138 -16.57 -2.22 0.84
C VAL A 138 -17.51 -1.01 0.71
N THR A 139 -18.79 -1.26 0.47
CA THR A 139 -19.81 -0.20 0.44
C THR A 139 -21.03 -0.60 1.28
N PRO A 140 -20.91 -0.61 2.62
CA PRO A 140 -22.01 -1.03 3.49
C PRO A 140 -23.21 -0.08 3.36
N GLY A 141 -24.36 -0.60 2.92
CA GLY A 141 -25.62 0.16 2.89
C GLY A 141 -25.63 1.40 1.98
N GLY A 142 -24.66 1.54 1.06
CA GLY A 142 -24.61 2.60 0.05
C GLY A 142 -24.15 3.99 0.54
N LYS A 143 -24.32 4.31 1.83
CA LYS A 143 -23.95 5.62 2.42
C LYS A 143 -22.57 5.65 3.08
N SER A 144 -21.98 4.48 3.29
CA SER A 144 -20.61 4.36 3.80
C SER A 144 -19.79 3.61 2.75
N SER A 145 -18.56 4.04 2.53
CA SER A 145 -17.61 3.34 1.67
C SER A 145 -16.25 3.24 2.33
N GLY A 146 -15.55 2.14 2.07
CA GLY A 146 -14.20 1.90 2.52
C GLY A 146 -13.40 1.28 1.39
N ALA A 147 -12.19 1.76 1.18
CA ALA A 147 -11.24 1.13 0.28
C ALA A 147 -9.91 0.98 1.00
N TRP A 148 -9.35 -0.21 0.89
CA TRP A 148 -8.02 -0.56 1.35
C TRP A 148 -7.20 -1.03 0.16
N ASP A 149 -6.05 -0.40 -0.05
CA ASP A 149 -5.07 -0.76 -1.05
C ASP A 149 -3.72 -0.99 -0.35
N SER A 150 -3.17 -2.20 -0.46
CA SER A 150 -1.81 -2.54 -0.03
C SER A 150 -0.90 -2.73 -1.23
N ILE A 151 0.27 -2.10 -1.18
CA ILE A 151 1.32 -2.17 -2.19
C ILE A 151 2.63 -2.53 -1.48
N HIS A 152 3.16 -3.70 -1.77
CA HIS A 152 4.36 -4.23 -1.13
C HIS A 152 5.43 -4.50 -2.18
N VAL A 153 6.32 -3.55 -2.38
CA VAL A 153 7.46 -3.68 -3.29
C VAL A 153 8.62 -4.28 -2.51
N PHE A 154 9.20 -5.36 -3.02
CA PHE A 154 10.36 -5.98 -2.40
C PHE A 154 11.48 -6.23 -3.40
N GLU A 155 12.71 -6.13 -2.91
CA GLU A 155 13.93 -6.55 -3.59
C GLU A 155 14.54 -7.72 -2.83
N ALA A 156 14.94 -8.77 -3.54
CA ALA A 156 15.59 -9.95 -3.01
C ALA A 156 16.97 -10.10 -3.68
N THR A 157 18.03 -9.80 -2.93
CA THR A 157 19.42 -9.94 -3.39
C THR A 157 20.02 -11.21 -2.82
N ASP A 158 20.34 -12.16 -3.70
CA ASP A 158 20.87 -13.45 -3.28
C ASP A 158 22.34 -13.32 -2.88
N ARG A 159 22.66 -13.72 -1.65
CA ARG A 159 24.02 -13.88 -1.14
C ARG A 159 24.23 -15.36 -0.83
N ALA A 160 25.44 -15.89 -0.99
CA ALA A 160 25.78 -17.32 -0.89
C ALA A 160 24.79 -18.30 -0.20
N ARG A 161 24.37 -18.06 1.05
CA ARG A 161 23.36 -18.88 1.78
C ARG A 161 22.23 -18.08 2.42
N MET A 162 22.13 -16.78 2.13
CA MET A 162 21.13 -15.89 2.69
C MET A 162 20.69 -14.90 1.62
N THR A 163 19.41 -14.57 1.60
CA THR A 163 18.91 -13.52 0.70
C THR A 163 18.65 -12.29 1.54
N HIS A 164 19.16 -11.16 1.08
CA HIS A 164 18.87 -9.87 1.65
C HIS A 164 17.55 -9.36 1.05
N TYR A 165 16.53 -9.22 1.88
CA TYR A 165 15.23 -8.69 1.48
C TYR A 165 15.12 -7.24 1.92
N LYS A 166 14.68 -6.38 1.01
CA LYS A 166 14.25 -5.02 1.30
C LYS A 166 12.80 -4.89 0.90
N LEU A 167 11.92 -4.68 1.86
CA LEU A 167 10.48 -4.55 1.66
C LEU A 167 10.05 -3.11 1.94
N THR A 168 9.49 -2.45 0.93
CA THR A 168 8.81 -1.15 1.02
C THR A 168 7.32 -1.37 0.87
N SER A 169 6.57 -1.06 1.91
CA SER A 169 5.12 -1.26 1.97
C SER A 169 4.41 0.07 2.08
N THR A 170 3.41 0.27 1.22
CA THR A 170 2.48 1.39 1.27
C THR A 170 1.07 0.86 1.46
N VAL A 171 0.34 1.44 2.41
CA VAL A 171 -1.11 1.24 2.54
C VAL A 171 -1.81 2.55 2.24
N ILE A 172 -2.80 2.51 1.36
CA ILE A 172 -3.72 3.61 1.08
C ILE A 172 -5.08 3.22 1.64
N LEU A 173 -5.62 4.06 2.51
CA LEU A 173 -6.91 3.88 3.15
C LEU A 173 -7.82 5.04 2.78
N HIS A 174 -9.02 4.72 2.33
CA HIS A 174 -10.11 5.66 2.13
C HIS A 174 -11.33 5.18 2.90
N LEU A 175 -11.89 6.04 3.74
CA LEU A 175 -13.12 5.81 4.48
C LEU A 175 -14.03 7.02 4.28
N SER A 176 -15.22 6.79 3.77
CA SER A 176 -16.29 7.79 3.72
C SER A 176 -17.50 7.29 4.49
N ASN A 177 -18.12 8.20 5.23
CA ASN A 177 -19.35 7.92 5.93
C ASN A 177 -20.30 9.11 5.84
N GLU A 178 -21.54 8.84 5.49
CA GLU A 178 -22.59 9.84 5.44
C GLU A 178 -23.76 9.44 6.33
N SER A 179 -24.16 10.33 7.24
CA SER A 179 -25.38 10.17 8.03
C SER A 179 -26.00 11.51 8.36
N ASP A 180 -27.31 11.55 8.59
CA ASP A 180 -28.04 12.79 8.86
C ASP A 180 -27.51 13.55 10.10
N ALA A 181 -26.97 12.84 11.09
CA ALA A 181 -26.42 13.43 12.30
C ALA A 181 -24.96 13.91 12.15
N LEU A 182 -24.16 13.27 11.31
CA LEU A 182 -22.74 13.57 11.10
C LEU A 182 -22.50 14.51 9.89
N GLY A 183 -23.43 14.54 8.94
CA GLY A 183 -23.16 14.99 7.58
C GLY A 183 -22.26 14.00 6.84
N GLU A 184 -21.47 14.52 5.89
CA GLU A 184 -20.44 13.78 5.17
C GLU A 184 -19.11 13.87 5.92
N MET A 185 -18.53 12.72 6.25
CA MET A 185 -17.19 12.59 6.82
C MET A 185 -16.32 11.75 5.89
N ASN A 186 -15.18 12.31 5.50
CA ASN A 186 -14.16 11.61 4.73
C ASN A 186 -12.87 11.55 5.54
N LEU A 187 -12.31 10.36 5.65
CA LEU A 187 -11.02 10.10 6.27
C LEU A 187 -10.19 9.28 5.28
N SER A 188 -9.12 9.88 4.77
CA SER A 188 -8.29 9.26 3.75
C SER A 188 -6.83 9.52 4.04
N GLY A 189 -5.98 8.58 3.66
CA GLY A 189 -4.55 8.83 3.59
C GLY A 189 -3.73 7.59 3.30
N ASN A 190 -2.42 7.81 3.28
CA ASN A 190 -1.43 6.79 2.97
C ASN A 190 -0.45 6.63 4.14
N MET A 191 0.22 5.49 4.18
CA MET A 191 1.33 5.22 5.08
C MET A 191 2.34 4.33 4.38
N THR A 192 3.60 4.77 4.33
CA THR A 192 4.71 4.00 3.77
C THR A 192 5.71 3.62 4.85
N ARG A 193 6.17 2.37 4.84
CA ARG A 193 7.18 1.82 5.76
C ARG A 193 8.14 0.93 5.00
N GLN A 194 9.40 0.92 5.44
CA GLN A 194 10.44 0.07 4.90
C GLN A 194 11.00 -0.83 6.01
N VAL A 195 11.32 -2.07 5.65
CA VAL A 195 12.09 -3.00 6.48
C VAL A 195 13.10 -3.76 5.63
N GLU A 196 14.22 -4.09 6.23
CA GLU A 196 15.24 -4.94 5.62
C GLU A 196 15.52 -6.14 6.52
N ALA A 197 15.75 -7.31 5.92
CA ALA A 197 16.03 -8.54 6.64
C ALA A 197 16.90 -9.48 5.81
N ASP A 198 17.93 -10.06 6.43
CA ASP A 198 18.66 -11.20 5.86
C ASP A 198 18.00 -12.50 6.34
N LEU A 199 17.47 -13.30 5.41
CA LEU A 199 16.82 -14.57 5.73
C LEU A 199 17.50 -15.73 5.00
N PRO A 200 17.63 -16.91 5.63
CA PRO A 200 18.13 -18.09 4.95
C PRO A 200 17.17 -18.49 3.82
N PHE A 201 17.74 -18.99 2.73
CA PHE A 201 16.97 -19.59 1.63
C PHE A 201 17.53 -20.99 1.34
N GLU A 202 16.65 -21.97 1.22
CA GLU A 202 17.02 -23.36 0.92
C GLU A 202 16.59 -23.75 -0.50
N SER A 203 15.50 -23.15 -0.99
CA SER A 203 14.93 -23.39 -2.31
C SER A 203 14.13 -22.19 -2.78
N ASP A 204 13.72 -22.21 -4.05
CA ASP A 204 12.84 -21.19 -4.64
C ASP A 204 11.52 -21.02 -3.84
N ALA A 205 10.96 -22.12 -3.31
CA ALA A 205 9.77 -22.07 -2.47
C ALA A 205 9.98 -21.31 -1.14
N SER A 206 11.22 -21.30 -0.62
CA SER A 206 11.56 -20.56 0.59
C SER A 206 11.44 -19.05 0.40
N HIS A 207 11.68 -18.54 -0.81
CA HIS A 207 11.53 -17.11 -1.10
C HIS A 207 10.08 -16.65 -0.93
N VAL A 208 9.11 -17.40 -1.46
CA VAL A 208 7.69 -17.06 -1.33
C VAL A 208 7.27 -17.02 0.13
N ALA A 209 7.70 -17.99 0.94
CA ALA A 209 7.43 -18.01 2.37
C ALA A 209 8.12 -16.88 3.14
N ASN A 210 9.35 -16.52 2.76
CA ASN A 210 10.08 -15.40 3.36
C ASN A 210 9.38 -14.06 3.08
N VAL A 211 9.02 -13.81 1.81
CA VAL A 211 8.28 -12.61 1.40
C VAL A 211 6.91 -12.56 2.09
N GLY A 212 6.19 -13.68 2.13
CA GLY A 212 4.90 -13.77 2.83
C GLY A 212 4.98 -13.34 4.29
N ARG A 213 5.98 -13.83 5.04
CA ARG A 213 6.19 -13.44 6.45
C ARG A 213 6.52 -11.96 6.61
N LEU A 214 7.36 -11.41 5.74
CA LEU A 214 7.71 -9.98 5.78
C LEU A 214 6.48 -9.10 5.51
N VAL A 215 5.64 -9.48 4.54
CA VAL A 215 4.39 -8.79 4.20
C VAL A 215 3.40 -8.87 5.36
N GLU A 216 3.14 -10.06 5.90
CA GLU A 216 2.21 -10.28 7.02
C GLU A 216 2.60 -9.45 8.26
N ASP A 217 3.86 -9.52 8.68
CA ASP A 217 4.36 -8.74 9.82
C ASP A 217 4.24 -7.23 9.59
N MET A 218 4.51 -6.77 8.36
CA MET A 218 4.46 -5.36 8.01
C MET A 218 3.02 -4.84 7.93
N GLU A 219 2.11 -5.56 7.27
CA GLU A 219 0.69 -5.21 7.24
C GLU A 219 0.09 -5.14 8.64
N LEU A 220 0.39 -6.12 9.51
CA LEU A 220 -0.11 -6.12 10.89
C LEU A 220 0.34 -4.87 11.66
N LYS A 221 1.63 -4.50 11.53
CA LYS A 221 2.18 -3.28 12.17
C LYS A 221 1.53 -2.01 11.61
N MET A 222 1.43 -1.91 10.28
CA MET A 222 0.83 -0.74 9.62
C MET A 222 -0.66 -0.60 9.97
N ARG A 223 -1.42 -1.70 10.01
CA ARG A 223 -2.82 -1.71 10.43
C ARG A 223 -3.01 -1.13 11.84
N ASN A 224 -2.19 -1.57 12.78
CA ASN A 224 -2.25 -1.08 14.16
C ASN A 224 -1.91 0.42 14.24
N LEU A 225 -0.90 0.88 13.50
CA LEU A 225 -0.53 2.29 13.43
C LEU A 225 -1.62 3.14 12.78
N LEU A 226 -2.23 2.66 11.69
CA LEU A 226 -3.35 3.33 11.05
C LEU A 226 -4.51 3.51 12.03
N GLN A 227 -4.84 2.47 12.81
CA GLN A 227 -5.90 2.56 13.80
C GLN A 227 -5.62 3.64 14.86
N GLU A 228 -4.41 3.70 15.40
CA GLU A 228 -4.03 4.68 16.43
C GLU A 228 -3.97 6.11 15.87
N VAL A 229 -3.36 6.30 14.69
CA VAL A 229 -3.14 7.63 14.12
C VAL A 229 -4.41 8.19 13.49
N TYR A 230 -5.09 7.43 12.64
CA TYR A 230 -6.21 7.97 11.85
C TYR A 230 -7.44 8.23 12.72
N PHE A 231 -7.79 7.31 13.61
CA PHE A 231 -8.97 7.48 14.45
C PHE A 231 -8.65 8.19 15.77
N GLY A 232 -7.46 7.97 16.34
CA GLY A 232 -7.05 8.61 17.59
C GLY A 232 -6.77 10.09 17.39
N LYS A 233 -5.79 10.44 16.54
CA LYS A 233 -5.39 11.86 16.39
C LYS A 233 -6.48 12.72 15.77
N ALA A 234 -7.20 12.23 14.76
CA ALA A 234 -8.28 13.02 14.17
C ALA A 234 -9.38 13.33 15.19
N LYS A 235 -9.75 12.35 16.02
CA LYS A 235 -10.71 12.53 17.11
C LYS A 235 -10.20 13.54 18.15
N ASP A 236 -8.93 13.43 18.55
CA ASP A 236 -8.34 14.35 19.52
C ASP A 236 -8.31 15.79 18.98
N VAL A 237 -7.86 16.00 17.74
CA VAL A 237 -7.82 17.33 17.11
C VAL A 237 -9.23 17.94 17.00
N VAL A 238 -10.22 17.17 16.55
CA VAL A 238 -11.61 17.66 16.48
C VAL A 238 -12.16 17.98 17.88
N GLY A 239 -11.85 17.13 18.86
CA GLY A 239 -12.25 17.34 20.26
C GLY A 239 -11.64 18.60 20.88
N ASP A 240 -10.39 18.90 20.56
CA ASP A 240 -9.68 20.10 21.03
C ASP A 240 -10.20 21.38 20.35
N LEU A 241 -10.65 21.29 19.09
CA LEU A 241 -11.26 22.42 18.38
C LEU A 241 -12.67 22.74 18.91
N ARG A 242 -13.46 21.71 19.26
CA ARG A 242 -14.81 21.88 19.79
C ARG A 242 -15.19 20.75 20.75
N SER A 243 -15.05 21.00 22.04
CA SER A 243 -15.51 20.11 23.11
C SER A 243 -16.91 20.50 23.60
N ILE A 244 -17.70 19.49 23.99
CA ILE A 244 -19.00 19.69 24.67
C ILE A 244 -18.76 20.11 26.13
N ALA A 245 -17.78 19.50 26.79
CA ALA A 245 -17.37 19.86 28.14
C ALA A 245 -16.33 21.01 28.10
N PRO A 246 -16.27 21.88 29.11
CA PRO A 246 -15.23 22.90 29.20
C PRO A 246 -13.84 22.25 29.15
N LEU A 247 -13.01 22.66 28.19
CA LEU A 247 -11.66 22.12 28.02
C LEU A 247 -10.80 22.23 29.29
N SER A 248 -11.06 23.23 30.14
CA SER A 248 -10.40 23.39 31.44
C SER A 248 -10.63 22.20 32.37
N GLU A 249 -11.86 21.70 32.43
CA GLU A 249 -12.24 20.56 33.27
C GLU A 249 -11.66 19.26 32.68
N THR A 250 -11.80 19.07 31.37
CA THR A 250 -11.26 17.90 30.67
C THR A 250 -9.73 17.82 30.78
N ASN A 251 -9.03 18.96 30.74
CA ASN A 251 -7.59 19.02 30.92
C ASN A 251 -7.15 18.76 32.36
N GLN A 252 -7.91 19.24 33.35
CA GLN A 252 -7.65 18.91 34.76
C GLN A 252 -7.82 17.42 35.04
N GLU A 253 -8.88 16.79 34.52
CA GLU A 253 -9.10 15.35 34.66
C GLU A 253 -8.01 14.53 33.96
N ARG A 254 -7.61 14.90 32.74
CA ARG A 254 -6.49 14.25 32.02
C ARG A 254 -5.17 14.37 32.80
N ALA A 255 -4.89 15.54 33.39
CA ALA A 255 -3.69 15.76 34.20
C ALA A 255 -3.71 14.88 35.46
N ALA A 256 -4.81 14.86 36.20
CA ALA A 256 -4.98 14.04 37.40
C ALA A 256 -4.85 12.53 37.08
N HIS A 257 -5.43 12.09 35.97
CA HIS A 257 -5.33 10.69 35.52
C HIS A 257 -3.89 10.32 35.14
N ARG A 258 -3.15 11.22 34.46
CA ARG A 258 -1.75 11.02 34.10
C ARG A 258 -0.84 10.98 35.33
N GLU A 259 -1.09 11.82 36.33
CA GLU A 259 -0.39 11.77 37.62
C GLU A 259 -0.63 10.45 38.35
N MET A 260 -1.87 9.94 38.36
CA MET A 260 -2.19 8.64 38.94
C MET A 260 -1.41 7.51 38.26
N ILE A 261 -1.44 7.43 36.93
CA ILE A 261 -0.71 6.40 36.16
C ILE A 261 0.81 6.48 36.43
N ASN A 262 1.38 7.68 36.41
CA ASN A 262 2.81 7.88 36.69
C ASN A 262 3.18 7.49 38.12
N SER A 263 2.27 7.70 39.09
CA SER A 263 2.47 7.30 40.47
C SER A 263 2.40 5.78 40.67
N MET A 264 1.57 5.08 39.90
CA MET A 264 1.45 3.62 39.92
C MET A 264 2.62 2.94 39.21
N SER A 265 3.13 3.53 38.13
CA SER A 265 4.32 3.01 37.41
C SER A 265 5.64 3.22 38.18
N LYS A 266 5.65 4.03 39.24
CA LYS A 266 6.81 4.27 40.12
C LYS A 266 6.81 3.39 41.38
N ARG A 267 5.81 2.54 41.57
CA ARG A 267 5.77 1.51 42.63
C ARG A 267 6.19 0.16 42.04
#